data_AF-A0A1V6E4N1-F1
#
_entry.id   AF-A0A1V6E4N1-F1
#
_cell.length_a   1.000
_cell.length_b   1.000
_cell.length_c   1.000
_cell.angle_alpha   90.00
_cell.angle_beta   90.00
_cell.angle_gamma   90.00
#
_symmetry.space_group_name_H-M   'P 1'
#
loop_
_entity.id
_entity.type
_entity.pdbx_description
1 polymer ?
#
loop_
_entity_poly.entity_id
_entity_poly.type
_entity_poly.pdbx_seq_one_letter_code
_entity_poly.pdbx_strand_id
1 'polypeptide(L)' 'MSDQKLYKTMTMQELIDDLDIIECFGHSGHRTHCGEISKKQKLLYAALGVEAPSLV' A
#
# COMPACT_ATOMS: atom_id res chain seq x y z
N MET A 1 7.23 -8.39 -9.09
CA MET A 1 7.12 -7.39 -10.18
C MET A 1 6.86 -8.03 -11.54
N SER A 2 7.65 -9.04 -11.94
CA SER A 2 7.47 -9.72 -13.23
C SER A 2 6.34 -10.72 -13.31
N ASP A 3 6.17 -11.52 -12.26
CA ASP A 3 5.18 -12.59 -12.27
C ASP A 3 3.73 -12.08 -12.32
N GLN A 4 3.49 -10.84 -11.90
CA GLN A 4 2.16 -10.20 -11.91
C GLN A 4 2.00 -9.13 -13.01
N LYS A 5 2.97 -9.00 -13.92
CA LYS A 5 2.96 -8.04 -15.05
C LYS A 5 2.75 -6.56 -14.64
N LEU A 6 3.05 -6.18 -13.39
CA LEU A 6 2.84 -4.83 -12.89
C LEU A 6 3.59 -3.76 -13.72
N TYR A 7 4.80 -4.08 -14.20
CA TYR A 7 5.57 -3.20 -15.10
C TYR A 7 4.91 -2.90 -16.45
N LYS A 8 3.87 -3.67 -16.84
CA LYS A 8 3.19 -3.51 -18.14
C LYS A 8 2.03 -2.53 -18.05
N THR A 9 1.59 -2.23 -16.82
CA THR A 9 0.43 -1.40 -16.50
C THR A 9 0.79 -0.12 -15.76
N MET A 10 1.98 -0.06 -15.15
CA MET A 10 2.44 1.08 -14.36
C MET A 10 3.97 1.13 -14.35
N THR A 11 4.51 2.34 -14.35
CA THR A 11 5.93 2.61 -14.19
C THR A 11 6.38 2.30 -12.76
N MET A 12 7.69 2.12 -12.56
CA MET A 12 8.26 1.94 -11.23
C MET A 12 7.99 3.13 -10.31
N GLN A 13 7.93 4.34 -10.88
CA GLN A 13 7.64 5.55 -10.12
C GLN A 13 6.18 5.57 -9.65
N GLU A 14 5.22 5.31 -10.54
CA GLU A 14 3.79 5.24 -10.18
C GLU A 14 3.50 4.17 -9.13
N LEU A 15 4.19 3.02 -9.23
CA LEU A 15 4.08 1.98 -8.21
C LEU A 15 4.54 2.47 -6.84
N ILE A 16 5.70 3.13 -6.78
CA ILE A 16 6.25 3.64 -5.52
C ILE A 16 5.32 4.72 -4.97
N ASP A 17 4.82 5.64 -5.81
CA ASP A 17 3.88 6.67 -5.40
C ASP A 17 2.58 6.07 -4.82
N ASP A 18 2.03 5.00 -5.42
CA ASP A 18 0.84 4.33 -4.90
C ASP A 18 1.08 3.62 -3.55
N LEU A 19 2.32 3.15 -3.33
CA LEU A 19 2.72 2.48 -2.09
C LEU A 19 3.12 3.46 -0.97
N ASP A 20 3.63 4.64 -1.31
CA ASP A 20 4.20 5.63 -0.38
C ASP A 20 3.14 6.53 0.29
N ILE A 21 1.87 6.13 0.29
CA ILE A 21 0.72 6.89 0.86
C ILE A 21 0.00 6.09 1.97
N ILE A 22 0.67 5.13 2.61
CA ILE A 22 0.14 4.60 3.87
C ILE A 22 0.57 5.54 4.98
N GLU A 23 -0.26 6.57 5.17
CA GLU A 23 -0.13 7.45 6.32
C GLU A 23 -0.45 6.63 7.59
N CYS A 24 0.59 6.25 8.30
CA CYS A 24 0.49 5.63 9.63
C CYS A 24 0.69 6.72 10.67
N PHE A 25 -0.40 7.14 11.30
CA PHE A 25 -0.40 8.20 12.30
C PHE A 25 -0.26 7.60 13.70
N GLY A 26 0.87 7.85 14.34
CA GLY A 26 1.09 7.57 15.76
C GLY A 26 1.19 8.87 16.54
N HIS A 27 0.36 9.03 17.57
CA HIS A 27 0.51 10.12 18.55
C HIS A 27 0.65 9.54 19.95
N SER A 28 1.49 10.14 20.79
CA SER A 28 1.69 9.68 22.16
C SER A 28 0.36 9.67 22.92
N GLY A 29 0.09 8.58 23.63
CA GLY A 29 -1.17 8.38 24.36
C GLY A 29 -2.40 8.07 23.49
N HIS A 30 -2.25 7.94 22.16
CA HIS A 30 -3.34 7.57 21.25
C HIS A 30 -3.02 6.29 20.49
N ARG A 31 -4.07 5.57 20.06
CA ARG A 31 -3.90 4.38 19.22
C ARG A 31 -3.37 4.81 17.85
N THR A 32 -2.31 4.15 17.40
CA THR A 32 -1.81 4.32 16.03
C THR A 32 -2.91 3.92 15.05
N HIS A 33 -3.17 4.76 14.04
CA HIS A 33 -4.15 4.47 13.01
C HIS A 33 -3.53 4.64 11.63
N CYS A 34 -3.91 3.75 10.71
CA CYS A 34 -3.61 3.91 9.30
C CYS A 34 -4.71 4.76 8.67
N GLY A 35 -4.33 5.62 7.73
CA GLY A 35 -5.25 6.25 6.80
C GLY A 35 -5.99 5.22 5.93
N GLU A 36 -6.90 5.70 5.09
CA GLU A 36 -7.67 4.84 4.20
C GLU A 36 -6.76 4.08 3.22
N ILE A 37 -6.98 2.76 3.12
CA ILE A 37 -6.36 1.95 2.08
C ILE A 37 -7.33 1.81 0.90
N SER A 38 -6.95 2.42 -0.22
CA SER A 38 -7.73 2.40 -1.45
C SER A 38 -7.81 0.99 -2.07
N LYS A 39 -8.81 0.76 -2.92
CA LYS A 39 -8.94 -0.51 -3.67
C LYS A 39 -7.70 -0.80 -4.54
N LYS A 40 -7.12 0.23 -5.14
CA LYS A 40 -5.91 0.11 -5.97
C LYS A 40 -4.73 -0.42 -5.13
N GLN A 41 -4.54 0.13 -3.93
CA GLN A 41 -3.51 -0.34 -2.99
C GLN A 41 -3.75 -1.77 -2.53
N LYS A 42 -4.98 -2.15 -2.19
CA LYS A 42 -5.29 -3.56 -1.82
C LYS A 42 -4.93 -4.55 -2.93
N LEU A 43 -5.20 -4.19 -4.18
CA LEU A 43 -4.80 -4.99 -5.33
C LEU A 43 -3.28 -5.05 -5.50
N LEU A 44 -2.57 -3.95 -5.25
CA LEU A 44 -1.11 -3.93 -5.26
C LEU A 44 -0.51 -4.83 -4.16
N TYR A 45 -1.01 -4.77 -2.93
CA TYR A 45 -0.60 -5.66 -1.84
C TYR A 45 -0.78 -7.13 -2.20
N ALA A 46 -1.97 -7.50 -2.69
CA ALA A 46 -2.24 -8.84 -3.18
C ALA A 46 -1.32 -9.23 -4.34
N ALA A 47 -1.03 -8.30 -5.26
CA ALA A 47 -0.13 -8.53 -6.38
C ALA A 47 1.35 -8.70 -5.96
N LEU A 48 1.74 -8.12 -4.82
CA LEU A 48 3.05 -8.28 -4.21
C LEU A 48 3.12 -9.51 -3.29
N GLY A 49 1.99 -10.19 -3.05
CA GLY A 49 1.92 -11.36 -2.16
C GLY A 49 2.08 -11.00 -0.68
N VAL A 50 1.79 -9.75 -0.31
CA VAL A 50 1.87 -9.24 1.07
C VAL A 50 0.48 -8.80 1.52
N GLU A 51 0.23 -8.95 2.82
CA GLU A 51 -1.04 -8.51 3.41
C GLU A 51 -1.06 -6.98 3.49
N ALA A 52 -2.22 -6.39 3.15
CA ALA A 52 -2.39 -4.95 3.28
C ALA A 52 -2.34 -4.57 4.77
N PRO A 53 -1.72 -3.43 5.14
CA PRO A 53 -1.68 -3.02 6.53
C PRO A 53 -3.08 -2.91 7.13
N SER A 54 -3.29 -3.50 8.30
CA SER A 54 -4.49 -3.28 9.09
C SER A 54 -4.07 -2.93 10.50
N LEU A 55 -4.21 -1.67 10.89
CA LEU A 55 -4.09 -1.29 12.29
C LEU A 55 -5.47 -1.47 12.95
N VAL A 56 -5.51 -2.39 13.92
CA VAL A 56 -6.66 -2.68 14.78
C VAL A 56 -6.64 -1.77 16.00
#